data_AF-A0A8K0NZU7-F1
#
_entry.id   AF-A0A8K0NZU7-F1
#
_cell.length_a   1.000
_cell.length_b   1.000
_cell.length_c   1.000
_cell.angle_alpha   90.00
_cell.angle_beta   90.00
_cell.angle_gamma   90.00
#
_symmetry.space_group_name_H-M   'P 1'
#
loop_
_entity.id
_entity.type
_entity.pdbx_description
1 polymer ?
#
loop_
_entity_poly.entity_id
_entity_poly.type
_entity_poly.pdbx_seq_one_letter_code
_entity_poly.pdbx_strand_id
1 'polypeptide(L)'
;MYCNKQSGLLIASAKGMYRRAAIFSGNNNYSGIESALEGSSVINWGDGSITLHGLPLGFYEYLDGVSPSIGKRLLPCEDIFDCYWMSAKAAKALKIECPDDMYFSKLEDIHADIVNSTWFYRSNNPPDMVNDMIKHMETLGLFRKEDSKLVSWVFNAIYGVGMLYTVEEHRKKGYGTLVLRKLANHLGHLGINPTLVTLKSNVAAK
;
A
#
# COMPACT_ATOMS: atom_id res chain seq x y z
N MET A 1 -18.74 -3.33 -9.21
CA MET A 1 -18.12 -2.01 -9.46
C MET A 1 -19.19 -1.07 -9.97
N TYR A 2 -19.25 0.15 -9.46
CA TYR A 2 -20.16 1.22 -9.86
C TYR A 2 -19.34 2.39 -10.39
N CYS A 3 -19.77 3.02 -11.49
CA CYS A 3 -19.09 4.16 -12.09
C CYS A 3 -20.11 5.18 -12.61
N ASN A 4 -20.07 6.40 -12.09
CA ASN A 4 -20.78 7.54 -12.65
C ASN A 4 -19.80 8.41 -13.44
N LYS A 5 -19.91 8.38 -14.77
CA LYS A 5 -19.00 9.10 -15.67
C LYS A 5 -19.12 10.62 -15.57
N GLN A 6 -20.28 11.16 -15.18
CA GLN A 6 -20.52 12.60 -15.11
C GLN A 6 -19.85 13.22 -13.88
N SER A 7 -19.92 12.55 -12.73
CA SER A 7 -19.22 12.99 -11.51
C SER A 7 -17.79 12.43 -11.42
N GLY A 8 -17.44 11.42 -12.21
CA GLY A 8 -16.18 10.68 -12.08
C GLY A 8 -16.14 9.79 -10.83
N LEU A 9 -17.31 9.48 -10.24
CA LEU A 9 -17.43 8.64 -9.05
C LEU A 9 -17.22 7.17 -9.43
N LEU A 10 -16.22 6.53 -8.83
CA LEU A 10 -15.93 5.10 -8.96
C LEU A 10 -16.01 4.44 -7.58
N ILE A 11 -16.81 3.38 -7.49
CA ILE A 11 -16.87 2.52 -6.30
C ILE A 11 -16.54 1.09 -6.71
N ALA A 12 -15.50 0.53 -6.11
CA ALA A 12 -15.11 -0.87 -6.28
C ALA A 12 -15.07 -1.54 -4.91
N SER A 13 -15.64 -2.74 -4.81
CA SER A 13 -15.54 -3.58 -3.62
C SER A 13 -14.74 -4.83 -3.94
N ALA A 14 -13.97 -5.30 -2.95
CA ALA A 14 -13.22 -6.53 -3.04
C ALA A 14 -13.34 -7.30 -1.73
N LYS A 15 -13.41 -8.63 -1.83
CA LYS A 15 -13.36 -9.54 -0.70
C LYS A 15 -12.00 -10.24 -0.70
N GLY A 16 -11.11 -9.78 0.18
CA GLY A 16 -9.84 -10.44 0.50
C GLY A 16 -9.81 -10.82 1.98
N MET A 17 -8.66 -10.64 2.65
CA MET A 17 -8.52 -10.80 4.12
C MET A 17 -9.61 -10.05 4.92
N TYR A 18 -10.01 -8.88 4.44
CA TYR A 18 -11.10 -8.08 4.98
C TYR A 18 -11.91 -7.51 3.82
N ARG A 19 -13.18 -7.14 4.10
CA ARG A 19 -14.04 -6.47 3.13
C ARG A 19 -13.53 -5.05 2.94
N ARG A 20 -13.27 -4.68 1.69
CA ARG A 20 -12.78 -3.36 1.31
C ARG A 20 -13.66 -2.74 0.25
N ALA A 21 -13.80 -1.42 0.30
CA ALA A 21 -14.24 -0.64 -0.83
C ALA A 21 -13.29 0.53 -1.10
N ALA A 22 -13.07 0.83 -2.36
CA ALA A 22 -12.38 2.03 -2.80
C ALA A 22 -13.40 2.98 -3.43
N ILE A 23 -13.38 4.23 -3.00
CA ILE A 23 -14.26 5.29 -3.49
C ILE A 23 -13.37 6.39 -4.04
N PHE A 24 -13.48 6.67 -5.34
CA PHE A 24 -12.78 7.76 -6.00
C PHE A 24 -13.79 8.72 -6.60
N SER A 25 -13.49 10.02 -6.56
CA SER A 25 -14.29 11.06 -7.19
C SER A 25 -13.39 12.01 -7.96
N GLY A 26 -13.73 12.31 -9.21
CA GLY A 26 -13.09 13.39 -9.96
C GLY A 26 -13.46 14.75 -9.38
N ASN A 27 -12.50 15.68 -9.30
CA ASN A 27 -12.73 17.08 -8.90
C ASN A 27 -13.47 17.28 -7.57
N ASN A 28 -13.38 16.33 -6.63
CA ASN A 28 -14.15 16.33 -5.38
C ASN A 28 -15.68 16.46 -5.59
N ASN A 29 -16.21 15.98 -6.73
CA ASN A 29 -17.63 16.00 -7.04
C ASN A 29 -18.34 14.71 -6.56
N TYR A 30 -18.89 14.75 -5.35
CA TYR A 30 -19.54 13.60 -4.72
C TYR A 30 -21.01 13.38 -5.14
N SER A 31 -21.48 14.05 -6.19
CA SER A 31 -22.86 13.94 -6.65
C SER A 31 -23.24 12.48 -6.99
N GLY A 32 -24.35 12.01 -6.42
CA GLY A 32 -24.88 10.66 -6.64
C GLY A 32 -24.23 9.57 -5.77
N ILE A 33 -23.47 9.95 -4.75
CA ILE A 33 -22.85 8.98 -3.85
C ILE A 33 -23.82 8.35 -2.86
N GLU A 34 -24.79 9.09 -2.33
CA GLU A 34 -25.86 8.53 -1.48
C GLU A 34 -26.59 7.43 -2.26
N SER A 35 -27.02 7.71 -3.49
CA SER A 35 -27.62 6.72 -4.38
C SER A 35 -26.70 5.53 -4.68
N ALA A 36 -25.38 5.73 -4.69
CA ALA A 36 -24.41 4.66 -4.87
C ALA A 36 -24.19 3.84 -3.58
N LEU A 37 -24.23 4.45 -2.41
CA LEU A 37 -24.05 3.77 -1.12
C LEU A 37 -25.34 3.03 -0.68
N GLU A 38 -26.50 3.64 -0.94
CA GLU A 38 -27.85 3.12 -0.64
C GLU A 38 -28.33 2.14 -1.71
N GLY A 39 -28.17 2.51 -2.98
CA GLY A 39 -28.80 1.82 -4.11
C GLY A 39 -27.89 0.87 -4.87
N SER A 40 -26.56 0.92 -4.68
CA SER A 40 -25.69 -0.02 -5.38
C SER A 40 -25.49 -1.29 -4.54
N SER A 41 -25.80 -2.43 -5.14
CA SER A 41 -25.39 -3.76 -4.65
C SER A 41 -23.87 -3.97 -4.69
N VAL A 42 -23.09 -2.92 -4.98
CA VAL A 42 -21.63 -2.98 -5.11
C VAL A 42 -20.96 -3.06 -3.76
N ILE A 43 -21.39 -2.27 -2.77
CA ILE A 43 -20.89 -2.44 -1.40
C ILE A 43 -21.88 -3.34 -0.66
N ASN A 44 -21.51 -4.61 -0.49
CA ASN A 44 -22.26 -5.49 0.40
C ASN A 44 -21.94 -5.15 1.85
N TRP A 45 -22.72 -4.22 2.41
CA TRP A 45 -22.57 -3.77 3.78
C TRP A 45 -22.63 -4.92 4.80
N GLY A 46 -23.51 -5.91 4.59
CA GLY A 46 -23.66 -7.12 5.41
C GLY A 46 -23.60 -6.89 6.94
N ASP A 47 -23.27 -7.95 7.67
CA ASP A 47 -22.96 -7.89 9.10
C ASP A 47 -21.45 -7.79 9.30
N GLY A 48 -20.95 -6.67 9.83
CA GLY A 48 -19.54 -6.42 10.15
C GLY A 48 -18.95 -5.17 9.48
N SER A 49 -17.64 -4.96 9.65
CA SER A 49 -16.94 -3.76 9.17
C SER A 49 -16.46 -3.90 7.72
N ILE A 50 -16.40 -2.75 7.02
CA ILE A 50 -15.78 -2.58 5.70
C ILE A 50 -14.77 -1.47 5.81
N THR A 51 -13.54 -1.70 5.32
CA THR A 51 -12.53 -0.65 5.25
C THR A 51 -12.68 0.13 3.95
N LEU A 52 -12.76 1.46 4.07
CA LEU A 52 -12.78 2.36 2.93
C LEU A 52 -11.38 2.89 2.63
N HIS A 53 -10.97 2.87 1.37
CA HIS A 53 -9.67 3.35 0.92
C HIS A 53 -9.80 4.38 -0.22
N GLY A 54 -8.77 5.20 -0.41
CA GLY A 54 -8.72 6.19 -1.50
C GLY A 54 -9.61 7.43 -1.29
N LEU A 55 -9.98 7.71 -0.03
CA LEU A 55 -10.86 8.81 0.32
C LEU A 55 -10.19 10.17 0.01
N PRO A 56 -10.80 11.03 -0.82
CA PRO A 56 -10.29 12.38 -1.01
C PRO A 56 -10.28 13.20 0.29
N LEU A 57 -9.49 14.27 0.33
CA LEU A 57 -9.45 15.17 1.49
C LEU A 57 -10.83 15.82 1.70
N GLY A 58 -11.32 15.85 2.95
CA GLY A 58 -12.65 16.38 3.29
C GLY A 58 -13.80 15.41 3.04
N PHE A 59 -13.52 14.22 2.50
CA PHE A 59 -14.54 13.23 2.20
C PHE A 59 -14.99 12.45 3.45
N TYR A 60 -14.15 12.41 4.49
CA TYR A 60 -14.52 11.78 5.76
C TYR A 60 -15.73 12.49 6.38
N GLU A 61 -15.70 13.82 6.46
CA GLU A 61 -16.76 14.65 7.03
C GLU A 61 -18.07 14.49 6.25
N TYR A 62 -17.97 14.39 4.92
CA TYR A 62 -19.12 14.13 4.07
C TYR A 62 -19.71 12.72 4.33
N LEU A 63 -18.86 11.68 4.38
CA LEU A 63 -19.30 10.32 4.71
C LEU A 63 -19.87 10.20 6.12
N ASP A 64 -19.34 10.95 7.08
CA ASP A 64 -19.84 10.98 8.45
C ASP A 64 -21.29 11.47 8.48
N GLY A 65 -21.61 12.52 7.70
CA GLY A 65 -22.97 13.02 7.54
C GLY A 65 -23.94 12.05 6.83
N VAL A 66 -23.46 11.25 5.88
CA VAL A 66 -24.28 10.29 5.11
C VAL A 66 -24.41 8.94 5.85
N SER A 67 -23.42 8.52 6.65
CA SER A 67 -23.41 7.20 7.26
C SER A 67 -24.67 6.84 8.08
N PRO A 68 -25.30 7.78 8.83
CA PRO A 68 -26.54 7.49 9.55
C PRO A 68 -27.75 7.24 8.65
N SER A 69 -27.84 7.91 7.48
CA SER A 69 -28.99 7.73 6.57
C SER A 69 -29.05 6.30 6.00
N ILE A 70 -27.87 5.66 5.88
CA ILE A 70 -27.73 4.28 5.39
C ILE A 70 -27.68 3.24 6.53
N GLY A 71 -27.97 3.63 7.77
CA GLY A 71 -27.97 2.76 8.93
C GLY A 71 -26.58 2.22 9.29
N LYS A 72 -25.52 2.98 9.01
CA LYS A 72 -24.13 2.63 9.33
C LYS A 72 -23.50 3.69 10.22
N ARG A 73 -22.37 3.34 10.82
CA ARG A 73 -21.54 4.25 11.61
C ARG A 73 -20.15 4.29 11.00
N LEU A 74 -19.68 5.49 10.70
CA LEU A 74 -18.28 5.68 10.33
C LEU A 74 -17.40 5.54 11.56
N LEU A 75 -16.34 4.73 11.45
CA LEU A 75 -15.33 4.61 12.49
C LEU A 75 -14.07 5.33 11.98
N PRO A 76 -13.55 6.33 12.70
CA PRO A 76 -12.32 6.99 12.31
C PRO A 76 -11.17 5.98 12.30
N CYS A 77 -10.35 6.04 11.26
CA CYS A 77 -9.03 5.43 11.31
C CYS A 77 -8.14 6.37 12.12
N GLU A 78 -7.67 5.94 13.29
CA GLU A 78 -6.76 6.74 14.12
C GLU A 78 -5.38 6.94 13.46
N ASP A 79 -5.04 6.08 12.50
CA ASP A 79 -3.81 6.17 11.73
C ASP A 79 -3.93 7.24 10.63
N ILE A 80 -3.21 8.34 10.82
CA ILE A 80 -3.01 9.37 9.79
C ILE A 80 -1.82 8.95 8.93
N PHE A 81 -1.96 9.01 7.61
CA PHE A 81 -0.90 8.66 6.67
C PHE A 81 -0.44 9.87 5.85
N ASP A 82 0.87 9.97 5.64
CA ASP A 82 1.48 10.88 4.68
C ASP A 82 1.69 10.13 3.35
N CYS A 83 1.38 10.80 2.23
CA CYS A 83 1.57 10.27 0.88
C CYS A 83 2.71 11.02 0.18
N TYR A 84 3.68 10.26 -0.31
CA TYR A 84 4.83 10.76 -1.05
C TYR A 84 4.80 10.21 -2.46
N TRP A 85 5.33 10.97 -3.41
CA TRP A 85 5.49 10.51 -4.77
C TRP A 85 6.75 11.09 -5.41
N MET A 86 7.23 10.42 -6.45
CA MET A 86 8.33 10.87 -7.28
C MET A 86 8.00 10.64 -8.74
N SER A 87 8.43 11.55 -9.63
CA SER A 87 8.29 11.31 -11.07
C SER A 87 9.18 10.14 -11.52
N ALA A 88 8.72 9.36 -12.51
CA ALA A 88 9.49 8.28 -13.13
C ALA A 88 10.86 8.77 -13.63
N LYS A 89 10.91 9.99 -14.17
CA LYS A 89 12.17 10.64 -14.61
C LYS A 89 13.15 10.83 -13.44
N ALA A 90 12.70 11.37 -12.32
CA ALA A 90 13.54 11.54 -11.15
C ALA A 90 13.95 10.19 -10.54
N ALA A 91 13.03 9.23 -10.48
CA ALA A 91 13.30 7.90 -9.96
C ALA A 91 14.35 7.15 -10.81
N LYS A 92 14.23 7.22 -12.14
CA LYS A 92 15.22 6.67 -13.09
C LYS A 92 16.62 7.28 -12.91
N ALA A 93 16.72 8.53 -12.47
CA ALA A 93 17.97 9.24 -12.26
C ALA A 93 18.66 8.93 -10.91
N LEU A 94 18.04 8.14 -10.04
CA LEU A 94 18.63 7.76 -8.75
C LEU A 94 19.92 6.96 -8.94
N LYS A 95 21.02 7.46 -8.36
CA LYS A 95 22.30 6.73 -8.29
C LYS A 95 22.27 5.69 -7.18
N ILE A 96 22.45 4.41 -7.51
CA ILE A 96 22.44 3.32 -6.55
C ILE A 96 23.83 2.70 -6.47
N GLU A 97 24.41 2.71 -5.26
CA GLU A 97 25.68 2.06 -4.96
C GLU A 97 25.40 0.93 -3.98
N CYS A 98 25.62 -0.31 -4.43
CA CYS A 98 25.47 -1.49 -3.60
C CYS A 98 26.79 -1.75 -2.87
N PRO A 99 26.79 -1.96 -1.54
CA PRO A 99 27.98 -2.40 -0.82
C PRO A 99 28.55 -3.70 -1.40
N ASP A 100 29.87 -3.86 -1.35
CA ASP A 100 30.57 -5.00 -1.95
C ASP A 100 30.20 -6.35 -1.32
N ASP A 101 29.78 -6.36 -0.06
CA ASP A 101 29.34 -7.54 0.69
C ASP A 101 27.85 -7.85 0.50
N MET A 102 27.15 -7.08 -0.33
CA MET A 102 25.70 -7.17 -0.53
C MET A 102 25.33 -7.34 -2.01
N TYR A 103 24.14 -7.88 -2.26
CA TYR A 103 23.54 -7.93 -3.59
C TYR A 103 22.02 -7.76 -3.54
N PHE A 104 21.45 -7.28 -4.63
CA PHE A 104 20.00 -7.20 -4.80
C PHE A 104 19.47 -8.45 -5.49
N SER A 105 18.30 -8.93 -5.07
CA SER A 105 17.54 -9.95 -5.81
C SER A 105 16.04 -9.78 -5.59
N LYS A 106 15.22 -10.40 -6.43
CA LYS A 106 13.77 -10.53 -6.18
C LYS A 106 13.55 -11.42 -4.95
N LEU A 107 12.47 -11.20 -4.23
CA LEU A 107 12.04 -12.15 -3.20
C LEU A 107 11.49 -13.42 -3.85
N GLU A 108 11.49 -14.50 -3.07
CA GLU A 108 11.06 -15.85 -3.44
C GLU A 108 10.22 -16.43 -2.28
N ASP A 109 9.44 -17.48 -2.52
CA ASP A 109 8.50 -18.07 -1.56
C ASP A 109 9.15 -18.38 -0.18
N ILE A 110 10.43 -18.78 -0.17
CA ILE A 110 11.19 -19.04 1.08
C ILE A 110 11.33 -17.81 2.00
N HIS A 111 11.15 -16.61 1.45
CA HIS A 111 11.22 -15.35 2.19
C HIS A 111 9.87 -14.92 2.79
N ALA A 112 8.77 -15.60 2.45
CA ALA A 112 7.44 -15.21 2.90
C ALA A 112 7.32 -15.24 4.43
N ASP A 113 7.93 -16.22 5.09
CA ASP A 113 7.85 -16.38 6.55
C ASP A 113 8.47 -15.21 7.30
N ILE A 114 9.69 -14.79 6.93
CA ILE A 114 10.36 -13.65 7.58
C ILE A 114 9.64 -12.32 7.29
N VAL A 115 9.11 -12.15 6.07
CA VAL A 115 8.32 -10.96 5.74
C VAL A 115 7.03 -10.93 6.56
N ASN A 116 6.32 -12.05 6.68
CA ASN A 116 5.08 -12.15 7.43
C ASN A 116 5.30 -11.97 8.94
N SER A 117 6.34 -12.57 9.50
CA SER A 117 6.62 -12.53 10.95
C SER A 117 6.99 -11.13 11.44
N THR A 118 7.57 -10.30 10.57
CA THR A 118 8.00 -8.93 10.89
C THR A 118 6.98 -7.86 10.52
N TRP A 119 5.89 -8.24 9.84
CA TRP A 119 4.86 -7.29 9.45
C TRP A 119 3.99 -6.91 10.65
N PHE A 120 3.98 -5.61 10.99
CA PHE A 120 3.18 -5.06 12.09
C PHE A 120 1.68 -5.35 11.93
N TYR A 121 1.19 -5.26 10.70
CA TYR A 121 -0.21 -5.52 10.34
C TYR A 121 -0.48 -6.98 9.96
N ARG A 122 0.37 -7.92 10.40
CA ARG A 122 0.13 -9.34 10.17
C ARG A 122 -1.27 -9.70 10.70
N SER A 123 -2.03 -10.39 9.87
CA SER A 123 -3.23 -11.06 10.35
C SER A 123 -2.87 -12.41 10.95
N ASN A 124 -3.79 -13.02 11.68
CA ASN A 124 -3.68 -14.42 12.09
C ASN A 124 -3.84 -15.43 10.91
N ASN A 125 -3.99 -14.95 9.66
CA ASN A 125 -4.09 -15.81 8.48
C ASN A 125 -2.70 -16.27 7.97
N PRO A 126 -2.64 -17.39 7.21
CA PRO A 126 -1.39 -17.97 6.72
C PRO A 126 -0.58 -17.04 5.80
N PRO A 127 0.71 -17.35 5.53
CA PRO A 127 1.59 -16.60 4.63
C PRO A 127 1.10 -16.45 3.18
N ASP A 128 -0.03 -17.04 2.82
CA ASP A 128 -0.59 -17.08 1.46
C ASP A 128 -0.64 -15.71 0.77
N MET A 129 -1.03 -14.66 1.50
CA MET A 129 -1.03 -13.30 0.93
C MET A 129 0.39 -12.80 0.64
N VAL A 130 1.35 -13.07 1.52
CA VAL A 130 2.75 -12.66 1.31
C VAL A 130 3.35 -13.44 0.15
N ASN A 131 3.06 -14.74 0.05
CA ASN A 131 3.44 -15.56 -1.10
C ASN A 131 2.86 -14.99 -2.40
N ASP A 132 1.57 -14.67 -2.44
CA ASP A 132 0.93 -14.07 -3.62
C ASP A 132 1.55 -12.72 -3.98
N MET A 133 1.87 -11.88 -2.99
CA MET A 133 2.57 -10.63 -3.23
C MET A 133 3.98 -10.85 -3.78
N ILE A 134 4.74 -11.81 -3.26
CA ILE A 134 6.08 -12.14 -3.76
C ILE A 134 6.02 -12.62 -5.22
N LYS A 135 5.01 -13.42 -5.56
CA LYS A 135 4.80 -13.96 -6.92
C LYS A 135 4.40 -12.88 -7.91
N HIS A 136 3.42 -12.06 -7.55
CA HIS A 136 2.71 -11.20 -8.50
C HIS A 136 3.08 -9.72 -8.46
N MET A 137 3.80 -9.26 -7.43
CA MET A 137 4.19 -7.86 -7.30
C MET A 137 5.70 -7.67 -7.57
N GLU A 138 6.09 -6.42 -7.83
CA GLU A 138 7.50 -6.04 -7.87
C GLU A 138 8.05 -6.05 -6.44
N THR A 139 9.01 -6.92 -6.17
CA THR A 139 9.66 -7.06 -4.87
C THR A 139 11.17 -6.96 -5.02
N LEU A 140 11.82 -6.41 -3.99
CA LEU A 140 13.26 -6.28 -3.97
C LEU A 140 13.80 -6.58 -2.57
N GLY A 141 14.72 -7.53 -2.49
CA GLY A 141 15.51 -7.83 -1.31
C GLY A 141 16.97 -7.36 -1.49
N LEU A 142 17.58 -7.01 -0.37
CA LEU A 142 19.03 -6.88 -0.19
C LEU A 142 19.52 -8.08 0.61
N PHE A 143 20.54 -8.72 0.10
CA PHE A 143 21.07 -9.98 0.60
C PHE A 143 22.55 -9.85 0.90
N ARG A 144 23.01 -10.47 1.97
CA ARG A 144 24.43 -10.61 2.27
C ARG A 144 25.05 -11.68 1.37
N LYS A 145 26.19 -11.39 0.74
CA LYS A 145 26.88 -12.35 -0.16
C LYS A 145 27.43 -13.56 0.57
N GLU A 146 27.87 -13.40 1.82
CA GLU A 146 28.48 -14.44 2.64
C GLU A 146 27.61 -15.70 2.76
N ASP A 147 26.30 -15.52 2.96
CA ASP A 147 25.36 -16.58 3.30
C ASP A 147 24.00 -16.47 2.61
N SER A 148 23.86 -15.55 1.66
CA SER A 148 22.59 -15.25 0.96
C SER A 148 21.45 -14.88 1.91
N LYS A 149 21.73 -14.37 3.11
CA LYS A 149 20.70 -13.98 4.08
C LYS A 149 20.04 -12.66 3.66
N LEU A 150 18.71 -12.64 3.66
CA LEU A 150 17.90 -11.44 3.46
C LEU A 150 18.07 -10.47 4.65
N VAL A 151 18.49 -9.23 4.38
CA VAL A 151 18.75 -8.21 5.43
C VAL A 151 17.79 -7.02 5.38
N SER A 152 17.23 -6.70 4.21
CA SER A 152 16.25 -5.64 4.03
C SER A 152 15.44 -5.88 2.76
N TRP A 153 14.19 -5.42 2.72
CA TRP A 153 13.32 -5.59 1.55
C TRP A 153 12.31 -4.47 1.42
N VAL A 154 11.71 -4.39 0.23
CA VAL A 154 10.61 -3.48 -0.09
C VAL A 154 9.74 -4.08 -1.21
N PHE A 155 8.45 -3.73 -1.20
CA PHE A 155 7.47 -4.16 -2.20
C PHE A 155 6.93 -2.93 -2.92
N ASN A 156 6.56 -3.06 -4.20
CA ASN A 156 5.58 -2.19 -4.84
C ASN A 156 4.22 -2.87 -4.74
N ALA A 157 3.48 -2.57 -3.68
CA ALA A 157 2.22 -3.21 -3.33
C ALA A 157 1.00 -2.41 -3.88
N ILE A 158 -0.19 -2.77 -3.40
CA ILE A 158 -1.49 -2.27 -3.89
C ILE A 158 -1.60 -0.73 -3.86
N TYR A 159 -0.97 -0.06 -2.89
CA TYR A 159 -1.00 1.40 -2.74
C TYR A 159 0.33 2.09 -3.12
N GLY A 160 1.18 1.38 -3.88
CA GLY A 160 2.52 1.79 -4.22
C GLY A 160 3.58 1.12 -3.35
N VAL A 161 4.75 1.75 -3.27
CA VAL A 161 5.88 1.27 -2.51
C VAL A 161 5.52 1.14 -1.03
N GLY A 162 5.85 0.00 -0.43
CA GLY A 162 5.44 -0.33 0.93
C GLY A 162 6.13 -1.61 1.44
N MET A 163 5.72 -2.04 2.63
CA MET A 163 6.32 -3.19 3.34
C MET A 163 7.85 -3.10 3.43
N LEU A 164 8.38 -1.87 3.51
CA LEU A 164 9.79 -1.60 3.71
C LEU A 164 10.21 -2.07 5.09
N TYR A 165 11.24 -2.90 5.16
CA TYR A 165 11.78 -3.34 6.43
C TYR A 165 13.28 -3.63 6.33
N THR A 166 13.97 -3.45 7.45
CA THR A 166 15.36 -3.84 7.65
C THR A 166 15.44 -4.63 8.95
N VAL A 167 16.02 -5.82 8.87
CA VAL A 167 16.29 -6.73 9.99
C VAL A 167 17.04 -5.97 11.08
N GLU A 168 16.67 -6.19 12.35
CA GLU A 168 17.02 -5.28 13.45
C GLU A 168 18.52 -5.09 13.60
N GLU A 169 19.29 -6.18 13.49
CA GLU A 169 20.74 -6.24 13.58
C GLU A 169 21.46 -5.54 12.39
N HIS A 170 20.72 -5.23 11.33
CA HIS A 170 21.20 -4.55 10.14
C HIS A 170 20.68 -3.12 9.98
N ARG A 171 19.94 -2.59 10.96
CA ARG A 171 19.45 -1.20 10.97
C ARG A 171 20.59 -0.19 11.11
N LYS A 172 20.31 1.09 10.79
CA LYS A 172 21.26 2.22 10.82
C LYS A 172 22.46 2.09 9.86
N LYS A 173 22.42 1.14 8.92
CA LYS A 173 23.41 0.96 7.84
C LYS A 173 22.96 1.56 6.49
N GLY A 174 21.81 2.23 6.45
CA GLY A 174 21.24 2.80 5.22
C GLY A 174 20.53 1.81 4.29
N TYR A 175 20.42 0.52 4.67
CA TYR A 175 19.86 -0.51 3.80
C TYR A 175 18.39 -0.32 3.42
N GLY A 176 17.55 0.19 4.34
CA GLY A 176 16.16 0.52 4.02
C GLY A 176 16.06 1.58 2.90
N THR A 177 16.84 2.66 3.02
CA THR A 177 16.94 3.69 1.97
C THR A 177 17.51 3.11 0.68
N LEU A 178 18.48 2.20 0.77
CA LEU A 178 19.11 1.57 -0.39
C LEU A 178 18.11 0.73 -1.21
N VAL A 179 17.34 -0.16 -0.57
CA VAL A 179 16.33 -0.97 -1.27
C VAL A 179 15.19 -0.11 -1.80
N LEU A 180 14.74 0.90 -1.04
CA LEU A 180 13.72 1.85 -1.46
C LEU A 180 14.13 2.59 -2.74
N ARG A 181 15.34 3.15 -2.76
CA ARG A 181 15.87 3.87 -3.93
C ARG A 181 16.06 2.95 -5.12
N LYS A 182 16.53 1.71 -4.91
CA LYS A 182 16.71 0.73 -5.99
C LYS A 182 15.38 0.30 -6.60
N LEU A 183 14.35 0.05 -5.78
CA LEU A 183 13.01 -0.25 -6.28
C LEU A 183 12.42 0.95 -7.02
N ALA A 184 12.50 2.16 -6.45
CA ALA A 184 12.04 3.38 -7.12
C ALA A 184 12.74 3.57 -8.47
N ASN A 185 14.06 3.33 -8.54
CA ASN A 185 14.81 3.37 -9.78
C ASN A 185 14.31 2.38 -10.83
N HIS A 186 14.05 1.13 -10.43
CA HIS A 186 13.45 0.10 -11.29
C HIS A 186 12.08 0.54 -11.82
N LEU A 187 11.19 1.00 -10.95
CA LEU A 187 9.87 1.54 -11.34
C LEU A 187 9.99 2.72 -12.33
N GLY A 188 10.96 3.61 -12.11
CA GLY A 188 11.26 4.71 -13.04
C GLY A 188 11.69 4.24 -14.43
N HIS A 189 12.42 3.12 -14.54
CA HIS A 189 12.77 2.51 -15.83
C HIS A 189 11.55 1.88 -16.52
N LEU A 190 10.55 1.43 -15.75
CA LEU A 190 9.27 0.96 -16.25
C LEU A 190 8.29 2.11 -16.61
N GLY A 191 8.68 3.37 -16.40
CA GLY A 191 7.81 4.53 -16.63
C GLY A 191 6.75 4.75 -15.55
N ILE A 192 6.87 4.07 -14.41
CA ILE A 192 5.95 4.17 -13.28
C ILE A 192 6.43 5.27 -12.34
N ASN A 193 5.54 6.18 -11.94
CA ASN A 193 5.79 7.16 -10.89
C ASN A 193 5.69 6.45 -9.53
N PRO A 194 6.77 6.27 -8.76
CA PRO A 194 6.68 5.62 -7.46
C PRO A 194 5.86 6.48 -6.50
N THR A 195 4.89 5.86 -5.82
CA THR A 195 4.15 6.43 -4.69
C THR A 195 4.45 5.65 -3.44
N LEU A 196 4.40 6.28 -2.28
CA LEU A 196 4.62 5.67 -0.97
C LEU A 196 3.62 6.25 0.01
N VAL A 197 2.99 5.38 0.80
CA VAL A 197 2.12 5.79 1.91
C VAL A 197 2.76 5.29 3.20
N THR A 198 2.95 6.18 4.17
CA THR A 198 3.52 5.83 5.48
C THR A 198 2.74 6.51 6.59
N LEU A 199 2.73 5.90 7.78
CA LEU A 199 2.12 6.53 8.96
C LEU A 199 2.80 7.88 9.22
N LYS A 200 2.00 8.89 9.54
CA LYS A 200 2.50 10.22 9.94
C LYS A 200 3.38 10.14 11.18
N SER A 201 3.14 9.15 12.06
CA SER A 201 3.95 8.84 13.24
C SER A 201 5.26 8.09 12.91
N ASN A 202 5.44 7.58 11.69
CA ASN A 202 6.66 6.89 11.28
C ASN A 202 7.77 7.87 10.88
N VAL A 203 8.37 8.49 11.90
CA VAL A 203 9.44 9.49 11.74
C VAL A 203 10.65 8.93 10.99
N ALA A 204 10.94 7.63 11.12
CA ALA A 204 12.09 7.00 10.47
C ALA A 204 11.94 6.83 8.95
N ALA A 205 10.72 6.89 8.41
CA ALA A 205 10.43 6.74 6.99
C ALA A 205 10.28 8.08 6.24
N LYS A 206 10.36 9.20 6.96
CA LYS A 206 10.30 10.56 6.39
C LYS A 206 11.69 11.03 5.99
#